data_AF-A0A091JUA2-F1
#
_entry.id   AF-A0A091JUA2-F1
#
_cell.length_a   1.000
_cell.length_b   1.000
_cell.length_c   1.000
_cell.angle_alpha   90.00
_cell.angle_beta   90.00
_cell.angle_gamma   90.00
#
_symmetry.space_group_name_H-M   'P 1'
#
loop_
_entity.id
_entity.type
_entity.pdbx_description
1 polymer ?
#
loop_
_entity_poly.entity_id
_entity_poly.type
_entity_poly.pdbx_seq_one_letter_code
_entity_poly.pdbx_strand_id
1 'polypeptide(L)'
;LSTVTESRGILESIQRFSLLPTYLPVTYRIHNADVSFFLKEANQDIMRNSSLQSRVESFLIYKSKRPPVLNASYGPFSIEQVVPQDLMLSSNPFGSTNKFSFNWKLKAFIMSDKIYPSKPKVQVLFYIVGRDWDDYSTTERLPCLRVFAFRE
;
A
#
# COMPACT_ATOMS: atom_id res chain seq x y z
N LEU A 1 -17.53 -10.07 -32.61
CA LEU A 1 -16.34 -9.41 -33.24
C LEU A 1 -16.05 -8.14 -32.46
N SER A 2 -14.89 -8.05 -31.82
CA SER A 2 -14.45 -6.85 -31.09
C SER A 2 -13.91 -5.81 -32.06
N THR A 3 -14.43 -4.59 -32.02
CA THR A 3 -13.84 -3.45 -32.72
C THR A 3 -12.81 -2.78 -31.81
N VAL A 4 -11.53 -2.98 -32.11
CA VAL A 4 -10.41 -2.24 -31.50
C VAL A 4 -10.28 -0.91 -32.25
N THR A 5 -10.33 0.20 -31.54
CA THR A 5 -10.12 1.54 -32.13
C THR A 5 -8.67 1.97 -31.92
N GLU A 6 -7.88 2.01 -33.00
CA GLU A 6 -6.54 2.59 -33.04
C GLU A 6 -6.67 4.12 -33.14
N SER A 7 -5.93 4.87 -32.31
CA SER A 7 -5.85 6.32 -32.42
C SER A 7 -4.43 6.74 -32.76
N ARG A 8 -4.26 7.40 -33.91
CA ARG A 8 -3.05 8.14 -34.30
C ARG A 8 -3.39 9.63 -34.23
N GLY A 9 -2.72 10.36 -33.35
CA GLY A 9 -2.89 11.80 -33.18
C GLY A 9 -1.58 12.47 -32.80
N ILE A 10 -1.17 13.44 -33.60
CA ILE A 10 0.11 14.14 -33.61
C ILE A 10 0.26 15.09 -32.40
N LEU A 11 1.48 15.17 -31.87
CA LEU A 11 1.90 16.04 -30.78
C LEU A 11 2.10 17.49 -31.27
N GLU A 12 1.16 18.39 -31.03
CA GLU A 12 1.44 19.84 -31.03
C GLU A 12 0.94 20.46 -29.73
N SER A 13 1.88 20.65 -28.82
CA SER A 13 1.72 21.17 -27.47
C SER A 13 1.80 22.70 -27.46
N ILE A 14 0.65 23.38 -27.57
CA ILE A 14 0.45 24.72 -27.00
C ILE A 14 -0.93 24.74 -26.35
N GLN A 15 -1.03 24.29 -25.09
CA GLN A 15 -2.27 24.39 -24.33
C GLN A 15 -2.31 25.64 -23.47
N ARG A 16 -3.22 26.54 -23.81
CA ARG A 16 -3.69 27.61 -22.93
C ARG A 16 -4.68 26.99 -21.94
N PHE A 17 -4.33 26.96 -20.66
CA PHE A 17 -5.19 26.38 -19.62
C PHE A 17 -6.35 27.34 -19.31
N SER A 18 -7.60 26.87 -19.51
CA SER A 18 -8.80 27.53 -18.99
C SER A 18 -9.01 27.14 -17.51
N LEU A 19 -9.65 28.02 -16.74
CA LEU A 19 -9.90 27.87 -15.29
C LEU A 19 -11.03 26.86 -14.94
N LEU A 20 -11.56 26.15 -15.93
CA LEU A 20 -12.61 25.15 -15.75
C LEU A 20 -11.97 23.76 -15.64
N PRO A 21 -12.44 22.87 -14.75
CA PRO A 21 -11.89 21.51 -14.68
C PRO A 21 -12.08 20.83 -16.04
N THR A 22 -10.98 20.49 -16.72
CA THR A 22 -11.00 19.80 -18.02
C THR A 22 -11.41 18.32 -17.90
N TYR A 23 -11.88 17.89 -16.72
CA TYR A 23 -12.11 16.49 -16.36
C TYR A 23 -13.47 16.29 -15.71
N LEU A 24 -14.06 15.11 -15.93
CA LEU A 24 -15.24 14.68 -15.18
C LEU A 24 -14.87 14.53 -13.69
N PRO A 25 -15.73 14.96 -12.74
CA PRO A 25 -15.47 14.79 -11.33
C PRO A 25 -15.47 13.31 -10.93
N VAL A 26 -14.29 12.75 -10.68
CA VAL A 26 -14.12 11.42 -10.10
C VAL A 26 -14.22 11.49 -8.58
N THR A 27 -14.91 10.52 -7.98
CA THR A 27 -14.91 10.31 -6.53
C THR A 27 -14.21 8.99 -6.22
N TYR A 28 -13.21 9.03 -5.35
CA TYR A 28 -12.50 7.83 -4.87
C TYR A 28 -12.97 7.45 -3.48
N ARG A 29 -13.19 6.16 -3.25
CA ARG A 29 -13.51 5.58 -1.93
C ARG A 29 -12.70 4.32 -1.71
N ILE A 30 -12.21 4.13 -0.49
CA ILE A 30 -11.48 2.91 -0.10
C ILE A 30 -12.41 2.07 0.78
N HIS A 31 -12.72 0.87 0.32
CA HIS A 31 -13.45 -0.15 1.07
C HIS A 31 -12.48 -1.17 1.69
N ASN A 32 -12.96 -1.93 2.67
CA ASN A 32 -12.17 -2.94 3.40
C ASN A 32 -10.90 -2.40 4.09
N ALA A 33 -10.88 -1.12 4.43
CA ALA A 33 -9.85 -0.51 5.26
C ALA A 33 -10.49 0.07 6.52
N ASP A 34 -9.97 -0.32 7.69
CA ASP A 34 -10.41 0.23 8.97
C ASP A 34 -9.98 1.69 9.10
N VAL A 35 -8.78 2.01 8.59
CA VAL A 35 -8.23 3.37 8.58
C VAL A 35 -7.50 3.61 7.26
N SER A 36 -7.93 4.64 6.53
CA SER A 36 -7.33 5.09 5.27
C SER A 36 -7.34 6.61 5.13
N PHE A 37 -6.39 7.14 4.36
CA PHE A 37 -6.22 8.58 4.13
C PHE A 37 -5.94 8.84 2.65
N PHE A 38 -6.60 9.85 2.07
CA PHE A 38 -6.17 10.43 0.80
C PHE A 38 -5.14 11.50 1.07
N LEU A 39 -4.03 11.45 0.33
CA LEU A 39 -2.89 12.32 0.52
C LEU A 39 -2.95 13.46 -0.49
N LYS A 40 -2.81 14.69 0.01
CA LYS A 40 -2.59 15.87 -0.82
C LYS A 40 -1.15 16.29 -0.67
N GLU A 41 -0.55 16.68 -1.79
CA GLU A 41 0.79 17.24 -1.77
C GLU A 41 0.76 18.57 -0.99
N ALA A 42 1.76 18.79 -0.14
CA ALA A 42 1.88 20.02 0.66
C ALA A 42 2.30 21.24 -0.19
N ASN A 43 2.65 21.01 -1.46
CA ASN A 43 3.06 22.03 -2.41
C ASN A 43 1.83 22.64 -3.11
N GLN A 44 1.88 23.95 -3.39
CA GLN A 44 0.76 24.70 -3.99
C GLN A 44 0.49 24.34 -5.47
N ASP A 45 1.32 23.49 -6.09
CA ASP A 45 1.16 23.05 -7.48
C ASP A 45 0.29 21.79 -7.58
N ILE A 46 -1.02 22.01 -7.46
CA ILE A 46 -2.07 20.99 -7.60
C ILE A 46 -2.01 20.22 -8.94
N MET A 47 -1.34 20.78 -9.95
CA MET A 47 -1.35 20.27 -11.33
C MET A 47 -0.20 19.33 -11.71
N ARG A 48 0.71 18.94 -10.79
CA ARG A 48 1.84 18.06 -11.16
C ARG A 48 1.48 16.59 -11.37
N ASN A 49 0.35 16.13 -10.80
CA ASN A 49 -0.10 14.73 -10.87
C ASN A 49 -1.27 14.53 -11.85
N SER A 50 -1.55 15.53 -12.69
CA SER A 50 -2.63 15.52 -13.65
C SER A 50 -2.16 16.02 -15.01
N SER A 51 -2.29 15.20 -16.03
CA SER A 51 -2.30 15.63 -17.43
C SER A 51 -3.75 15.73 -17.93
N LEU A 52 -3.98 16.19 -19.17
CA LEU A 52 -5.31 16.13 -19.78
C LEU A 52 -5.92 14.72 -19.82
N GLN A 53 -5.08 13.69 -19.84
CA GLN A 53 -5.48 12.30 -20.08
C GLN A 53 -5.35 11.42 -18.84
N SER A 54 -4.59 11.85 -17.83
CA SER A 54 -4.34 11.07 -16.61
C SER A 54 -4.43 11.94 -15.38
N ARG A 55 -5.11 11.43 -14.35
CA ARG A 55 -5.09 12.00 -13.00
C ARG A 55 -4.66 10.93 -12.02
N VAL A 56 -3.73 11.27 -11.14
CA VAL A 56 -3.25 10.40 -10.09
C VAL A 56 -3.65 10.97 -8.74
N GLU A 57 -4.25 10.14 -7.89
CA GLU A 57 -4.57 10.47 -6.50
C GLU A 57 -3.78 9.53 -5.60
N SER A 58 -3.03 10.09 -4.64
CA SER A 58 -2.25 9.30 -3.69
C SER A 58 -3.09 8.97 -2.46
N PHE A 59 -2.94 7.76 -1.93
CA PHE A 59 -3.63 7.34 -0.73
C PHE A 59 -2.73 6.45 0.13
N LEU A 60 -3.08 6.37 1.42
CA LEU A 60 -2.44 5.53 2.42
C LEU A 60 -3.49 4.66 3.09
N ILE A 61 -3.28 3.35 3.07
CA ILE A 61 -4.05 2.41 3.87
C ILE A 61 -3.23 2.10 5.12
N TYR A 62 -3.74 2.48 6.28
CA TYR A 62 -3.03 2.33 7.55
C TYR A 62 -3.37 1.00 8.24
N LYS A 63 -4.67 0.68 8.36
CA LYS A 63 -5.15 -0.56 8.98
C LYS A 63 -6.21 -1.22 8.11
N SER A 64 -6.07 -2.53 7.87
CA SER A 64 -6.99 -3.28 7.03
C SER A 64 -6.87 -4.78 7.29
N LYS A 65 -8.01 -5.45 7.57
CA LYS A 65 -8.07 -6.90 7.82
C LYS A 65 -8.27 -7.75 6.54
N ARG A 66 -8.72 -7.14 5.45
CA ARG A 66 -9.06 -7.79 4.18
C ARG A 66 -8.45 -7.01 3.02
N PRO A 67 -8.21 -7.62 1.85
CA PRO A 67 -7.71 -6.89 0.70
C PRO A 67 -8.52 -5.60 0.45
N PRO A 68 -7.88 -4.42 0.56
CA PRO A 68 -8.56 -3.15 0.40
C PRO A 68 -8.98 -2.98 -1.06
N VAL A 69 -10.14 -2.34 -1.26
CA VAL A 69 -10.74 -2.15 -2.59
C VAL A 69 -10.89 -0.67 -2.86
N LEU A 70 -10.34 -0.20 -3.97
CA LEU A 70 -10.52 1.16 -4.46
C LEU A 70 -11.75 1.21 -5.36
N ASN A 71 -12.74 1.99 -4.96
CA ASN A 71 -13.88 2.36 -5.78
C ASN A 71 -13.63 3.74 -6.41
N ALA A 72 -13.75 3.82 -7.72
CA ALA A 72 -13.71 5.06 -8.47
C ALA A 72 -15.03 5.26 -9.22
N SER A 73 -15.71 6.37 -8.96
CA SER A 73 -17.03 6.66 -9.55
C SER A 73 -17.07 7.98 -10.30
N TYR A 74 -17.68 7.95 -11.49
CA TYR A 74 -18.06 9.10 -12.30
C TYR A 74 -19.60 9.13 -12.43
N GLY A 75 -20.26 9.89 -11.57
CA GLY A 75 -21.73 9.92 -11.56
C GLY A 75 -22.33 8.51 -11.39
N PRO A 76 -23.10 7.99 -12.36
CA PRO A 76 -23.72 6.66 -12.27
C PRO A 76 -22.77 5.49 -12.58
N PHE A 77 -21.56 5.77 -13.07
CA PHE A 77 -20.58 4.74 -13.41
C PHE A 77 -19.61 4.57 -12.26
N SER A 78 -19.41 3.33 -11.80
CA SER A 78 -18.41 3.01 -10.78
C SER A 78 -17.65 1.74 -11.14
N ILE A 79 -16.37 1.72 -10.81
CA ILE A 79 -15.53 0.53 -10.91
C ILE A 79 -14.86 0.28 -9.57
N GLU A 80 -14.76 -0.98 -9.20
CA GLU A 80 -14.07 -1.42 -7.99
C GLU A 80 -12.87 -2.27 -8.39
N GLN A 81 -11.72 -1.95 -7.80
CA GLN A 81 -10.47 -2.65 -8.06
C GLN A 81 -9.78 -2.98 -6.74
N VAL A 82 -9.41 -4.25 -6.55
CA VAL A 82 -8.59 -4.67 -5.41
C VAL A 82 -7.23 -4.01 -5.53
N VAL A 83 -6.76 -3.38 -4.45
CA VAL A 83 -5.45 -2.73 -4.40
C VAL A 83 -4.37 -3.83 -4.48
N PRO A 84 -3.48 -3.79 -5.49
CA PRO A 84 -2.40 -4.75 -5.62
C PRO A 84 -1.51 -4.78 -4.38
N GLN A 85 -1.14 -5.98 -3.94
CA GLN A 85 -0.34 -6.16 -2.73
C GLN A 85 1.05 -5.52 -2.81
N ASP A 86 1.60 -5.41 -4.02
CA ASP A 86 2.91 -4.78 -4.27
C ASP A 86 2.90 -3.27 -4.03
N LEU A 87 1.72 -2.64 -4.04
CA LEU A 87 1.55 -1.22 -3.73
C LEU A 87 1.29 -0.96 -2.24
N MET A 88 1.14 -2.01 -1.43
CA MET A 88 0.95 -1.90 0.02
C MET A 88 2.32 -1.76 0.72
N LEU A 89 2.37 -0.97 1.79
CA LEU A 89 3.61 -0.72 2.56
C LEU A 89 4.26 -1.97 3.16
N SER A 90 3.49 -3.06 3.27
CA SER A 90 3.96 -4.37 3.69
C SER A 90 3.53 -5.36 2.62
N SER A 91 4.41 -5.61 1.65
CA SER A 91 4.26 -6.78 0.78
C SER A 91 4.43 -8.00 1.67
N ASN A 92 3.41 -8.86 1.74
CA ASN A 92 3.49 -10.04 2.59
C ASN A 92 4.43 -11.06 1.92
N PRO A 93 5.61 -11.37 2.49
CA PRO A 93 6.50 -12.37 1.89
C PRO A 93 5.91 -13.79 1.94
N PHE A 94 4.80 -13.99 2.68
CA PHE A 94 4.06 -15.25 2.78
C PHE A 94 2.89 -15.36 1.77
N GLY A 95 2.85 -14.47 0.77
CA GLY A 95 1.82 -14.45 -0.28
C GLY A 95 0.46 -13.90 0.18
N SER A 96 -0.57 -14.09 -0.65
CA SER A 96 -1.97 -13.67 -0.41
C SER A 96 -2.66 -14.52 0.67
N THR A 97 -2.03 -14.66 1.83
CA THR A 97 -2.70 -15.24 2.99
C THR A 97 -3.57 -14.16 3.60
N ASN A 98 -4.90 -14.28 3.43
CA ASN A 98 -5.94 -13.46 4.09
C ASN A 98 -5.97 -13.65 5.63
N LYS A 99 -4.85 -14.02 6.21
CA LYS A 99 -4.67 -14.45 7.61
C LYS A 99 -3.71 -13.52 8.34
N PHE A 100 -3.45 -12.32 7.84
CA PHE A 100 -2.71 -11.29 8.54
C PHE A 100 -3.34 -9.95 8.17
N SER A 101 -3.47 -9.06 9.15
CA SER A 101 -3.79 -7.65 8.88
C SER A 101 -2.74 -7.08 7.93
N PHE A 102 -3.15 -6.33 6.91
CA PHE A 102 -2.24 -5.60 6.05
C PHE A 102 -1.47 -4.55 6.90
N ASN A 103 -0.22 -4.25 6.53
CA ASN A 103 0.71 -3.33 7.21
C ASN A 103 1.40 -3.81 8.50
N TRP A 104 1.42 -5.10 8.79
CA TRP A 104 2.27 -5.64 9.85
C TRP A 104 3.77 -5.57 9.47
N LYS A 105 4.65 -5.50 10.48
CA LYS A 105 6.12 -5.52 10.32
C LYS A 105 6.77 -6.48 11.31
N LEU A 106 7.71 -7.29 10.84
CA LEU A 106 8.61 -8.06 11.70
C LEU A 106 9.75 -7.17 12.17
N LYS A 107 10.00 -7.12 13.47
CA LYS A 107 11.18 -6.50 14.06
C LYS A 107 12.02 -7.54 14.80
N ALA A 108 13.33 -7.34 14.76
CA ALA A 108 14.29 -8.11 15.53
C ALA A 108 14.99 -7.16 16.50
N PHE A 109 15.17 -7.59 17.74
CA PHE A 109 15.89 -6.85 18.77
C PHE A 109 16.93 -7.76 19.40
N ILE A 110 18.21 -7.36 19.31
CA ILE A 110 19.31 -8.08 19.95
C ILE A 110 19.29 -7.71 21.43
N MET A 111 19.06 -8.69 22.30
CA MET A 111 18.91 -8.44 23.74
C MET A 111 20.23 -8.08 24.42
N SER A 112 21.35 -8.56 23.87
CA SER A 112 22.69 -8.33 24.40
C SER A 112 23.58 -7.75 23.31
N ASP A 113 24.01 -6.51 23.50
CA ASP A 113 24.94 -5.82 22.61
C ASP A 113 26.37 -6.38 22.70
N LYS A 114 26.72 -6.98 23.85
CA LYS A 114 28.06 -7.51 24.16
C LYS A 114 28.02 -8.99 24.50
N ILE A 115 29.03 -9.70 24.02
CA ILE A 115 29.24 -11.12 24.29
C ILE A 115 30.49 -11.25 25.16
N TYR A 116 30.34 -11.88 26.33
CA TYR A 116 31.45 -12.10 27.27
C TYR A 116 31.95 -13.54 27.17
N PRO A 117 33.26 -13.80 27.34
CA PRO A 117 33.80 -15.16 27.35
C PRO A 117 33.14 -16.09 28.38
N SER A 118 32.71 -15.53 29.52
CA SER A 118 31.99 -16.27 30.56
C SER A 118 30.56 -16.66 30.18
N LYS A 119 29.96 -15.98 29.18
CA LYS A 119 28.60 -16.22 28.68
C LYS A 119 28.54 -15.96 27.17
N PRO A 120 29.03 -16.90 26.34
CA PRO A 120 29.04 -16.77 24.89
C PRO A 120 27.64 -17.07 24.30
N LYS A 121 26.64 -16.27 24.70
CA LYS A 121 25.24 -16.43 24.27
C LYS A 121 24.74 -15.15 23.62
N VAL A 122 24.10 -15.29 22.47
CA VAL A 122 23.37 -14.22 21.78
C VAL A 122 21.88 -14.55 21.86
N GLN A 123 21.09 -13.57 22.26
CA GLN A 123 19.64 -13.68 22.33
C GLN A 123 19.03 -12.61 21.43
N VAL A 124 18.11 -13.02 20.56
CA VAL A 124 17.39 -12.13 19.65
C VAL A 124 15.90 -12.32 19.88
N LEU A 125 15.22 -11.23 20.20
CA LEU A 125 13.77 -11.18 20.32
C LEU A 125 13.17 -10.77 18.99
N PHE A 126 12.34 -11.64 18.42
CA PHE A 126 11.53 -11.33 17.24
C PHE A 126 10.11 -11.01 17.67
N TYR A 127 9.57 -9.90 17.16
CA TYR A 127 8.22 -9.48 17.47
C TYR A 127 7.55 -8.83 16.27
N ILE A 128 6.22 -8.91 16.23
CA ILE A 128 5.39 -8.37 15.15
C ILE A 128 4.72 -7.09 15.63
N VAL A 129 4.77 -6.05 14.81
CA VAL A 129 4.13 -4.75 15.07
C VAL A 129 3.05 -4.52 14.01
N GLY A 130 1.97 -3.80 14.35
CA GLY A 130 0.92 -3.43 13.41
C GLY A 130 -0.14 -4.52 13.16
N ARG A 131 -0.06 -5.65 13.86
CA ARG A 131 -1.15 -6.63 13.97
C ARG A 131 -2.20 -6.12 14.96
N ASP A 132 -3.46 -6.48 14.71
CA ASP A 132 -4.57 -6.35 15.67
C ASP A 132 -4.47 -7.46 16.74
N TRP A 133 -3.74 -7.22 17.83
CA TRP A 133 -3.50 -8.24 18.87
C TRP A 133 -4.74 -8.56 19.72
N ASP A 134 -5.75 -7.70 19.69
CA ASP A 134 -7.00 -7.88 20.42
C ASP A 134 -7.95 -8.90 19.76
N ASP A 135 -7.62 -9.37 18.55
CA ASP A 135 -8.38 -10.38 17.82
C ASP A 135 -7.92 -11.81 18.20
N TYR A 136 -8.40 -12.31 19.34
CA TYR A 136 -8.10 -13.66 19.82
C TYR A 136 -8.71 -14.78 18.96
N SER A 137 -9.56 -14.43 17.97
CA SER A 137 -10.21 -15.41 17.11
C SER A 137 -9.25 -16.01 16.07
N THR A 138 -8.13 -15.33 15.81
CA THR A 138 -7.21 -15.71 14.75
C THR A 138 -6.03 -16.47 15.36
N THR A 139 -6.13 -17.81 15.37
CA THR A 139 -4.97 -18.70 15.58
C THR A 139 -4.08 -18.65 14.33
N GLU A 140 -3.56 -17.48 14.00
CA GLU A 140 -2.75 -17.24 12.81
C GLU A 140 -1.38 -17.89 13.00
N ARG A 141 -0.96 -18.63 11.97
CA ARG A 141 0.37 -19.24 11.94
C ARG A 141 1.42 -18.14 11.83
N LEU A 142 2.19 -17.94 12.90
CA LEU A 142 3.32 -17.00 12.91
C LEU A 142 4.32 -17.34 11.80
N PRO A 143 5.01 -16.32 11.24
CA PRO A 143 6.01 -16.52 10.20
C PRO A 143 7.15 -17.42 10.69
N CYS A 144 7.65 -18.30 9.84
CA CYS A 144 8.89 -19.03 10.10
C CYS A 144 10.06 -18.05 9.97
N LEU A 145 10.93 -18.03 10.97
CA LEU A 145 12.11 -17.17 10.98
C LEU A 145 13.36 -18.03 10.81
N ARG A 146 14.32 -17.53 10.02
CA ARG A 146 15.64 -18.13 9.87
C ARG A 146 16.69 -17.10 10.26
N VAL A 147 17.53 -17.47 11.21
CA VAL A 147 18.63 -16.64 11.70
C VAL A 147 19.92 -17.22 11.16
N PHE A 148 20.77 -16.36 10.62
CA PHE A 148 22.10 -16.72 10.15
C PHE A 148 23.13 -16.00 11.00
N ALA A 149 24.20 -16.70 11.36
CA ALA A 149 25.36 -16.14 12.03
C ALA A 149 26.58 -16.42 11.15
N PHE A 150 27.31 -15.38 10.82
CA PHE A 150 28.52 -15.45 10.01
C PHE A 150 29.70 -15.07 10.91
N ARG A 151 30.82 -15.79 10.76
CA ARG A 151 32.10 -15.41 11.33
C ARG A 151 32.91 -14.79 10.20
N GLU A 152 33.11 -13.48 10.25
CA GLU A 152 34.07 -12.79 9.38
C GLU A 152 35.50 -13.07 9.85
#